data_AF-A0AAX3WH86-F1
#
_entry.id   AF-A0AAX3WH86-F1
#
_cell.length_a   1.000
_cell.length_b   1.000
_cell.length_c   1.000
_cell.angle_alpha   90.00
_cell.angle_beta   90.00
_cell.angle_gamma   90.00
#
_symmetry.space_group_name_H-M   'P 1'
#
loop_
_entity.id
_entity.type
_entity.pdbx_description
1 polymer ?
#
loop_
_entity_poly.entity_id
_entity_poly.type
_entity_poly.pdbx_seq_one_letter_code
_entity_poly.pdbx_strand_id
1 'polypeptide(L)'
;MLPTEDVRPASAIPSPDRGAILSHILRRQALRREAQLPALNVRAEYERAVEQARWRAHVEKYGEAIRAQVLTELRAKNGPQFGGSVGGMWAVRLLTEKRLREMFKGRGYNR
;
A
#
# COMPACT_ATOMS: atom_id res chain seq x y z
N MET A 1 -0.47 -17.01 -39.70
CA MET A 1 -1.17 -17.14 -38.40
C MET A 1 -0.20 -16.64 -37.33
N LEU A 2 -0.48 -15.48 -36.73
CA LEU A 2 0.31 -14.94 -35.63
C LEU A 2 -0.12 -15.66 -34.34
N PRO A 3 0.80 -16.15 -33.50
CA PRO A 3 0.44 -16.66 -32.19
C PRO A 3 -0.08 -15.50 -31.35
N THR A 4 -1.33 -15.62 -30.91
CA THR A 4 -1.95 -14.75 -29.93
C THR A 4 -1.20 -14.99 -28.62
N GLU A 5 -0.21 -14.15 -28.32
CA GLU A 5 0.39 -14.15 -26.99
C GLU A 5 -0.72 -13.91 -25.98
N ASP A 6 -0.92 -14.90 -25.11
CA ASP A 6 -1.78 -14.83 -23.94
C ASP A 6 -1.55 -13.50 -23.23
N VAL A 7 -2.53 -12.60 -23.36
CA VAL A 7 -2.63 -11.37 -22.56
C VAL A 7 -2.86 -11.83 -21.12
N ARG A 8 -1.77 -12.09 -20.39
CA ARG A 8 -1.80 -12.35 -18.96
C ARG A 8 -2.57 -11.18 -18.31
N PRO A 9 -3.63 -11.44 -17.55
CA PRO A 9 -4.39 -10.37 -16.93
C PRO A 9 -3.46 -9.53 -16.04
N ALA A 10 -3.58 -8.21 -16.17
CA ALA A 10 -2.80 -7.20 -15.46
C ALA A 10 -2.44 -7.65 -14.03
N SER A 11 -1.15 -7.89 -13.81
CA SER A 11 -0.53 -8.42 -12.58
C SER A 11 -1.37 -8.20 -11.32
N ALA A 12 -1.93 -9.26 -10.74
CA ALA A 12 -2.56 -9.16 -9.43
C ALA A 12 -1.56 -8.56 -8.43
N ILE A 13 -2.03 -7.72 -7.49
CA ILE A 13 -1.17 -7.24 -6.41
C ILE A 13 -0.60 -8.49 -5.72
N PRO A 14 0.74 -8.64 -5.61
CA PRO A 14 1.32 -9.84 -5.06
C PRO A 14 0.77 -10.05 -3.64
N SER A 15 0.31 -11.27 -3.36
CA SER A 15 -0.10 -11.62 -2.01
C SER A 15 1.11 -11.50 -1.09
N PRO A 16 0.97 -10.90 0.12
CA PRO A 16 2.07 -10.82 1.06
C PRO A 16 2.56 -12.21 1.45
N ASP A 17 3.88 -12.34 1.64
CA ASP A 17 4.49 -13.57 2.16
C ASP A 17 4.14 -13.76 3.64
N ARG A 18 3.09 -14.53 3.87
CA ARG A 18 2.57 -14.83 5.21
C ARG A 18 3.56 -15.64 6.05
N GLY A 19 4.37 -16.48 5.41
CA GLY A 19 5.37 -17.30 6.09
C GLY A 19 6.51 -16.45 6.63
N ALA A 20 7.03 -15.54 5.80
CA ALA A 20 8.05 -14.56 6.22
C ALA A 20 7.54 -13.61 7.31
N ILE A 21 6.28 -13.17 7.23
CA ILE A 21 5.66 -12.33 8.27
C ILE A 21 5.60 -13.08 9.61
N LEU A 22 5.09 -14.31 9.61
CA LEU A 22 4.96 -15.10 10.83
C LEU A 22 6.32 -15.45 11.43
N SER A 23 7.30 -15.86 10.61
CA SER A 23 8.64 -16.20 11.08
C SER A 23 9.34 -14.99 11.72
N HIS A 24 9.17 -13.79 11.15
CA HIS A 24 9.68 -12.56 11.73
C HIS A 24 9.07 -12.24 13.11
N ILE A 25 7.74 -12.38 13.24
CA ILE A 25 7.04 -12.14 14.51
C ILE A 25 7.50 -13.15 15.58
N LEU A 26 7.63 -14.43 15.22
CA LEU A 26 8.10 -15.46 16.14
C LEU A 26 9.55 -15.22 16.58
N ARG A 27 10.43 -14.80 15.67
CA ARG A 27 11.80 -14.39 16.01
C ARG A 27 11.79 -13.24 17.02
N ARG A 28 10.93 -12.23 16.83
CA ARG A 28 10.80 -11.11 17.76
C ARG A 28 10.24 -11.55 19.11
N GLN A 29 9.31 -12.51 19.14
CA GLN A 29 8.80 -13.11 20.37
C GLN A 29 9.91 -13.84 21.14
N ALA A 30 10.77 -14.59 20.44
CA ALA A 30 11.89 -15.30 21.05
C ALA A 30 12.86 -14.32 21.74
N LEU A 31 13.27 -13.26 21.05
CA LEU A 31 14.13 -12.21 21.61
C LEU A 31 13.49 -11.52 22.84
N ARG A 32 12.17 -11.32 22.82
CA ARG A 32 11.46 -10.75 23.97
C ARG A 32 11.41 -11.69 25.16
N ARG A 33 11.27 -13.00 24.93
CA ARG A 33 11.35 -14.01 25.99
C ARG A 33 12.74 -14.02 26.63
N GLU A 34 13.80 -13.97 25.83
CA GLU A 34 15.18 -13.87 26.30
C GLU A 34 15.39 -12.61 27.15
N ALA A 35 14.81 -11.49 26.74
CA ALA A 35 14.88 -10.22 27.46
C ALA A 35 13.85 -10.06 28.60
N GLN A 36 13.11 -11.12 28.96
CA GLN A 36 12.04 -11.11 29.97
C GLN A 36 10.98 -10.01 29.76
N LEU A 37 10.75 -9.63 28.51
CA LEU A 37 9.74 -8.65 28.13
C LEU A 37 8.37 -9.31 27.99
N PRO A 38 7.27 -8.55 28.18
CA PRO A 38 5.92 -9.05 27.95
C PRO A 38 5.76 -9.65 26.55
N ALA A 39 5.10 -10.80 26.49
CA ALA A 39 4.81 -11.52 25.25
C ALA A 39 3.95 -10.66 24.30
N LEU A 40 4.24 -10.72 23.00
CA LEU A 40 3.40 -10.10 21.98
C LEU A 40 2.13 -10.92 21.78
N ASN A 41 1.05 -10.22 21.46
CA ASN A 41 -0.12 -10.84 20.87
C ASN A 41 0.19 -11.18 19.40
N VAL A 42 0.68 -12.40 19.17
CA VAL A 42 1.16 -12.88 17.86
C VAL A 42 0.07 -12.74 16.79
N ARG A 43 -1.18 -13.04 17.13
CA ARG A 43 -2.30 -12.94 16.19
C ARG A 43 -2.54 -11.49 15.74
N ALA A 44 -2.64 -10.56 16.69
CA ALA A 44 -2.85 -9.15 16.39
C ALA A 44 -1.68 -8.56 15.57
N GLU A 45 -0.44 -8.94 15.89
CA GLU A 45 0.74 -8.52 15.14
C GLU A 45 0.74 -9.08 13.71
N TYR A 46 0.34 -10.33 13.54
CA TYR A 46 0.24 -10.97 12.24
C TYR A 46 -0.80 -10.30 11.35
N GLU A 47 -2.01 -10.09 11.85
CA GLU A 47 -3.10 -9.42 11.12
C GLU A 47 -2.68 -8.01 10.68
N ARG A 48 -2.07 -7.23 11.58
CA ARG A 48 -1.52 -5.89 11.27
C ARG A 48 -0.43 -5.94 10.20
N ALA A 49 0.51 -6.88 10.29
CA ALA A 49 1.60 -7.00 9.34
C ALA A 49 1.11 -7.41 7.94
N VAL A 50 0.12 -8.31 7.86
CA VAL A 50 -0.50 -8.72 6.60
C VAL A 50 -1.23 -7.53 5.95
N GLU A 51 -2.03 -6.78 6.71
CA GLU A 51 -2.71 -5.58 6.19
C GLU A 51 -1.72 -4.51 5.75
N GLN A 52 -0.66 -4.27 6.52
CA GLN A 52 0.38 -3.33 6.14
C GLN A 52 1.10 -3.76 4.85
N ALA A 53 1.40 -5.04 4.68
CA ALA A 53 2.03 -5.55 3.48
C ALA A 53 1.10 -5.42 2.25
N ARG A 54 -0.21 -5.71 2.41
CA ARG A 54 -1.23 -5.47 1.38
C ARG A 54 -1.31 -3.99 0.99
N TRP A 55 -1.33 -3.10 1.97
CA TRP A 55 -1.35 -1.66 1.73
C TRP A 55 -0.09 -1.19 0.99
N ARG A 56 1.10 -1.65 1.39
CA ARG A 56 2.36 -1.32 0.70
C ARG A 56 2.33 -1.76 -0.76
N ALA A 57 1.96 -3.00 -1.03
CA ALA A 57 1.87 -3.50 -2.39
C ALA A 57 0.81 -2.74 -3.23
N HIS A 58 -0.27 -2.27 -2.60
CA HIS A 58 -1.26 -1.39 -3.24
C HIS A 58 -0.68 -0.02 -3.59
N VAL A 59 0.01 0.63 -2.65
CA VAL A 59 0.65 1.93 -2.88
C VAL A 59 1.76 1.83 -3.91
N GLU A 60 2.59 0.79 -3.88
CA GLU A 60 3.64 0.56 -4.87
C GLU A 60 3.06 0.41 -6.28
N LYS A 61 1.95 -0.33 -6.41
CA LYS A 61 1.31 -0.55 -7.70
C LYS A 61 0.60 0.69 -8.27
N TYR A 62 -0.09 1.47 -7.45
CA TYR A 62 -0.98 2.55 -7.93
C TYR A 62 -0.55 3.96 -7.54
N GLY A 63 0.41 4.11 -6.63
CA GLY A 63 0.75 5.38 -5.99
C GLY A 63 1.19 6.45 -6.96
N GLU A 64 2.11 6.13 -7.87
CA GLU A 64 2.59 7.09 -8.85
C GLU A 64 1.51 7.48 -9.86
N ALA A 65 0.76 6.51 -10.38
CA ALA A 65 -0.30 6.75 -11.34
C ALA A 65 -1.40 7.65 -10.76
N ILE A 66 -1.86 7.38 -9.52
CA ILE A 66 -2.87 8.20 -8.85
C ILE A 66 -2.31 9.59 -8.53
N ARG A 67 -1.05 9.69 -8.08
CA ARG A 67 -0.40 10.98 -7.82
C ARG A 67 -0.34 11.84 -9.08
N ALA A 68 0.04 11.25 -10.20
CA ALA A 68 0.09 11.94 -11.50
C ALA A 68 -1.30 12.43 -11.92
N GLN A 69 -2.34 11.59 -11.77
CA GLN A 69 -3.72 11.99 -12.05
C GLN A 69 -4.19 13.16 -11.17
N VAL A 70 -3.97 13.08 -9.86
CA VAL A 70 -4.32 14.15 -8.91
C VAL A 70 -3.60 15.45 -9.28
N LEU A 71 -2.32 15.39 -9.60
CA LEU A 71 -1.55 16.56 -9.99
C LEU A 71 -2.09 17.19 -11.28
N THR A 72 -2.40 16.37 -12.30
CA THR A 72 -2.98 16.84 -13.57
C THR A 72 -4.33 17.52 -13.35
N GLU A 73 -5.22 16.93 -12.55
CA GLU A 73 -6.52 17.52 -12.23
C GLU A 73 -6.40 18.85 -11.48
N LEU A 74 -5.47 18.94 -10.52
CA LEU A 74 -5.26 20.17 -9.75
C LEU A 74 -4.63 21.27 -10.60
N ARG A 75 -3.73 20.92 -11.53
CA ARG A 75 -3.17 21.87 -12.50
C ARG A 75 -4.21 22.36 -13.50
N ALA A 76 -5.12 21.50 -13.94
CA ALA A 76 -6.23 21.90 -14.81
C ALA A 76 -7.15 22.92 -14.12
N LYS A 77 -7.33 22.83 -12.80
CA LYS A 77 -8.21 23.72 -12.02
C LYS A 77 -7.53 25.01 -11.54
N ASN A 78 -6.27 24.94 -11.16
CA ASN A 78 -5.58 26.03 -10.44
C ASN A 78 -4.38 26.60 -11.20
N GLY A 79 -4.11 26.10 -12.41
CA GLY A 79 -2.99 26.52 -13.25
C GLY A 79 -1.77 25.59 -13.19
N PRO A 80 -0.87 25.69 -14.18
CA PRO A 80 0.23 24.74 -14.39
C PRO A 80 1.28 24.75 -13.27
N GLN A 81 1.38 25.84 -12.50
CA GLN A 81 2.31 25.97 -11.38
C GLN A 81 1.81 25.27 -10.10
N PHE A 82 0.58 24.75 -10.09
CA PHE A 82 0.06 24.05 -8.92
C PHE A 82 0.93 22.84 -8.55
N GLY A 83 1.22 22.71 -7.26
CA GLY A 83 2.12 21.69 -6.71
C GLY A 83 3.56 22.17 -6.48
N GLY A 84 3.92 23.38 -6.91
CA GLY A 84 5.24 23.98 -6.64
C GLY A 84 5.38 24.59 -5.23
N SER A 85 4.27 24.89 -4.55
CA SER A 85 4.25 25.40 -3.18
C SER A 85 4.09 24.28 -2.14
N VAL A 86 4.49 24.54 -0.89
CA VAL A 86 4.29 23.60 0.23
C VAL A 86 2.82 23.21 0.37
N GLY A 87 1.90 24.17 0.31
CA GLY A 87 0.46 23.92 0.36
C GLY A 87 -0.05 23.07 -0.82
N GLY A 88 0.45 23.33 -2.03
CA GLY A 88 0.11 22.53 -3.22
C GLY A 88 0.61 21.10 -3.11
N MET A 89 1.84 20.89 -2.62
CA MET A 89 2.38 19.55 -2.36
C MET A 89 1.57 18.78 -1.33
N TRP A 90 1.15 19.44 -0.25
CA TRP A 90 0.28 18.85 0.76
C TRP A 90 -1.09 18.47 0.20
N ALA A 91 -1.70 19.32 -0.61
CA ALA A 91 -2.97 19.03 -1.27
C ALA A 91 -2.87 17.80 -2.18
N VAL A 92 -1.81 17.71 -3.00
CA VAL A 92 -1.55 16.54 -3.86
C VAL A 92 -1.40 15.28 -3.02
N ARG A 93 -0.61 15.34 -1.93
CA ARG A 93 -0.39 14.20 -1.03
C ARG A 93 -1.69 13.70 -0.38
N LEU A 94 -2.47 14.61 0.21
CA LEU A 94 -3.72 14.28 0.89
C LEU A 94 -4.75 13.66 -0.07
N LEU A 95 -4.91 14.24 -1.26
CA LEU A 95 -5.86 13.74 -2.25
C LEU A 95 -5.40 12.40 -2.86
N THR A 96 -4.11 12.23 -3.07
CA THR A 96 -3.53 10.95 -3.51
C THR A 96 -3.79 9.85 -2.48
N GLU A 97 -3.51 10.14 -1.21
CA GLU A 97 -3.75 9.21 -0.11
C GLU A 97 -5.23 8.86 0.04
N LYS A 98 -6.11 9.85 -0.08
CA LYS A 98 -7.58 9.63 -0.04
C LYS A 98 -8.01 8.64 -1.13
N ARG A 99 -7.61 8.86 -2.38
CA ARG A 99 -7.96 7.97 -3.50
C ARG A 99 -7.38 6.57 -3.35
N LEU A 100 -6.12 6.44 -2.94
CA LEU A 100 -5.51 5.14 -2.64
C LEU A 100 -6.29 4.39 -1.56
N ARG A 101 -6.68 5.06 -0.47
CA ARG A 101 -7.48 4.45 0.60
C ARG A 101 -8.87 4.03 0.13
N GLU A 102 -9.54 4.85 -0.68
CA GLU A 102 -10.85 4.52 -1.26
C GLU A 102 -10.76 3.29 -2.17
N MET A 103 -9.76 3.24 -3.05
CA MET A 103 -9.50 2.09 -3.92
C MET A 103 -9.14 0.82 -3.14
N PHE A 104 -8.37 0.96 -2.06
CA PHE A 104 -8.02 -0.16 -1.19
C PHE A 104 -9.25 -0.73 -0.48
N LYS A 105 -10.13 0.12 0.07
CA LYS A 105 -11.38 -0.31 0.70
C LYS A 105 -12.37 -0.94 -0.28
N GLY A 106 -12.51 -0.38 -1.48
CA GLY A 106 -13.45 -0.85 -2.50
C GLY A 106 -13.11 -2.22 -3.11
N ARG A 107 -11.84 -2.65 -3.06
CA ARG A 107 -11.40 -3.96 -3.59
C ARG A 107 -11.67 -5.16 -2.66
N GLY A 108 -12.39 -4.96 -1.56
CA GLY A 108 -12.83 -6.08 -0.72
C GLY A 108 -11.74 -6.68 0.18
N TYR A 109 -10.71 -5.90 0.56
CA TYR A 109 -9.76 -6.30 1.60
C TYR A 109 -10.38 -6.40 3.01
N ASN A 110 -11.68 -6.12 3.13
CA ASN A 110 -12.49 -6.14 4.35
C ASN A 110 -13.38 -7.41 4.48
N ARG A 111 -12.96 -8.57 3.96
CA ARG A 111 -13.57 -9.86 4.27
C ARG A 111 -12.59 -10.79 4.97
#